data_AF-A0A1I6IBR8-F1
#
_entry.id   AF-A0A1I6IBR8-F1
#
_cell.length_a   1.000
_cell.length_b   1.000
_cell.length_c   1.000
_cell.angle_alpha   90.00
_cell.angle_beta   90.00
_cell.angle_gamma   90.00
#
_symmetry.space_group_name_H-M   'P 1'
#
loop_
_entity.id
_entity.type
_entity.pdbx_description
1 polymer ?
#
loop_
_entity_poly.entity_id
_entity_poly.type
_entity_poly.pdbx_seq_one_letter_code
_entity_poly.pdbx_strand_id
1 'polypeptide(L)'
;MSSLSSNNVIYGFLVAPNEVDEEGNNDELVIDSNDLARELILKQEKAYKAKLLEEERERRLAAMREAGEEVPEGMDPDEFLGLADSIMQKEEPESSIETEQILADANAEAERIIADAHAQADEIINAAQLNADAMKNLARQDGEKEGYNEGTQRAALELQDAKRNMDAEIQQISNDFMDRQLTMEHDIVEMCIPVFEHVFSAELSGRKDVIYHLLDHCIMKIERTGQMQIKVSDANAEFIKGKKEEIQGKIGAEVGLDVIADPLLNDSQCIIETDGGIFDCSIDTELDNLIREIKALAYRG
;
A
#
# COMPACT_ATOMS: atom_id res chain seq x y z
N MET A 1 19.10 56.07 59.96
CA MET A 1 19.68 54.74 60.22
C MET A 1 19.03 53.77 59.26
N SER A 2 19.70 53.49 58.14
CA SER A 2 19.16 52.60 57.10
C SER A 2 19.71 51.21 57.37
N SER A 3 18.86 50.33 57.92
CA SER A 3 19.19 48.92 58.10
C SER A 3 19.34 48.28 56.72
N LEU A 4 20.59 48.06 56.29
CA LEU A 4 20.89 47.20 55.15
C LEU A 4 20.58 45.76 55.57
N SER A 5 19.35 45.34 55.31
CA SER A 5 18.94 43.94 55.35
C SER A 5 19.63 43.21 54.21
N SER A 6 20.73 42.51 54.52
CA SER A 6 21.47 41.70 53.55
C SER A 6 20.74 40.39 53.24
N ASN A 7 19.64 40.47 52.48
CA ASN A 7 19.06 39.30 51.80
C ASN A 7 19.89 38.98 50.55
N ASN A 8 21.06 38.36 50.74
CA ASN A 8 21.79 37.74 49.62
C ASN A 8 21.30 36.30 49.47
N VAL A 9 20.16 36.12 48.80
CA VAL A 9 19.74 34.83 48.27
C VAL A 9 20.66 34.50 47.09
N ILE A 10 21.46 33.44 47.20
CA ILE A 10 22.35 33.02 46.12
C ILE A 10 21.55 32.08 45.20
N TYR A 11 21.20 32.57 44.01
CA TYR A 11 20.54 31.78 42.99
C TYR A 11 21.55 30.89 42.26
N GLY A 12 21.35 29.57 42.30
CA GLY A 12 21.88 28.67 41.29
C GLY A 12 20.97 28.73 40.07
N PHE A 13 21.49 29.18 38.92
CA PHE A 13 20.75 29.15 37.65
C PHE A 13 21.25 27.97 36.82
N LEU A 14 20.34 27.09 36.42
CA LEU A 14 20.65 26.01 35.48
C LEU A 14 20.57 26.59 34.06
N VAL A 15 21.67 26.53 33.32
CA VAL A 15 21.69 26.86 31.90
C VAL A 15 21.97 25.57 31.14
N ALA A 16 20.95 25.04 30.47
CA ALA A 16 21.13 23.92 29.55
C ALA A 16 21.99 24.40 28.35
N PRO A 17 23.06 23.69 27.98
CA PRO A 17 23.82 24.02 26.77
C PRO A 17 22.94 23.85 25.52
N ASN A 18 23.20 24.65 24.49
CA ASN A 18 22.43 24.65 23.25
C ASN A 18 22.82 23.51 22.29
N GLU A 19 23.76 22.65 22.68
CA GLU A 19 24.28 21.55 21.87
C GLU A 19 24.37 20.28 22.71
N VAL A 20 23.85 19.19 22.13
CA VAL A 20 23.81 17.85 22.71
C VAL A 20 25.06 17.10 22.26
N ASP A 21 25.67 16.29 23.13
CA ASP A 21 26.77 15.42 22.75
C ASP A 21 26.33 14.30 21.78
N GLU A 22 27.28 13.58 21.16
CA GLU A 22 26.99 12.51 20.19
C GLU A 22 26.21 11.32 20.78
N GLU A 23 26.00 11.28 22.10
CA GLU A 23 25.27 10.24 22.83
C GLU A 23 23.90 10.71 23.38
N GLY A 24 23.52 11.98 23.17
CA GLY A 24 22.21 12.51 23.52
C GLY A 24 22.08 13.03 24.96
N ASN A 25 23.18 13.23 25.68
CA ASN A 25 23.19 13.72 27.05
C ASN A 25 23.45 15.24 27.09
N ASN A 26 22.71 15.92 27.98
CA ASN A 26 22.95 17.31 28.34
C ASN A 26 23.80 17.32 29.61
N ASP A 27 25.10 17.63 29.48
CA ASP A 27 25.94 17.90 30.65
C ASP A 27 25.51 19.24 31.28
N GLU A 28 24.84 19.18 32.42
CA GLU A 28 24.42 20.36 33.18
C GLU A 28 25.65 21.08 33.78
N LEU A 29 25.98 22.28 33.30
CA LEU A 29 26.97 23.14 33.96
C LEU A 29 26.29 24.01 35.03
N VAL A 30 26.62 23.74 36.29
CA VAL A 30 26.19 24.56 37.44
C VAL A 30 27.21 25.68 37.68
N ILE A 31 26.78 26.94 37.55
CA ILE A 31 27.62 28.09 37.93
C ILE A 31 27.46 28.35 39.43
N ASP A 32 28.39 27.83 40.24
CA ASP A 32 28.45 28.11 41.67
C ASP A 32 29.23 29.41 41.94
N SER A 33 28.51 30.50 42.22
CA SER A 33 29.10 31.79 42.59
C SER A 33 29.19 32.02 44.10
N ASN A 34 28.92 30.99 44.92
CA ASN A 34 28.91 31.10 46.38
C ASN A 34 30.30 31.46 46.93
N ASP A 35 31.36 30.88 46.37
CA ASP A 35 32.72 31.09 46.86
C ASP A 35 33.24 32.50 46.57
N LEU A 36 32.94 33.04 45.38
CA LEU A 36 33.29 34.42 45.03
C LEU A 36 32.53 35.44 45.90
N ALA A 37 31.26 35.16 46.20
CA ALA A 37 30.45 35.99 47.10
C ALA A 37 31.00 35.98 48.53
N ARG A 38 31.40 34.81 49.05
CA ARG A 38 32.04 34.68 50.37
C ARG A 38 33.34 35.48 50.44
N GLU A 39 34.17 35.42 49.41
CA GLU A 39 35.43 36.16 49.35
C GLU A 39 35.20 37.69 49.38
N LEU A 40 34.20 38.19 48.63
CA LEU A 40 33.85 39.60 48.61
C LEU A 40 33.32 40.10 49.97
N ILE A 41 32.48 39.31 50.64
CA ILE A 41 31.96 39.65 51.98
C ILE A 41 33.11 39.74 52.99
N LEU A 42 34.00 38.73 53.03
CA LEU A 42 35.18 38.72 53.88
C LEU A 42 36.09 39.93 53.64
N LYS A 43 36.26 40.33 52.37
CA LYS A 43 37.05 41.50 52.00
C LYS A 43 36.41 42.80 52.49
N GLN A 44 35.09 42.94 52.38
CA GLN A 44 34.37 44.09 52.90
C GLN A 44 34.41 44.17 54.43
N GLU A 45 34.22 43.05 55.13
CA GLU A 45 34.30 43.03 56.60
C GLU A 45 35.70 43.42 57.10
N LYS A 46 36.76 42.92 56.46
CA LYS A 46 38.14 43.32 56.78
C LYS A 46 38.37 44.81 56.55
N ALA A 47 37.89 45.36 55.44
CA ALA A 47 38.00 46.78 55.14
C ALA A 47 37.23 47.65 56.15
N TYR A 48 36.04 47.22 56.55
CA TYR A 48 35.24 47.91 57.55
C TYR A 48 35.90 47.90 58.93
N LYS A 49 36.40 46.74 59.38
CA LYS A 49 37.15 46.62 60.64
C LYS A 49 38.42 47.48 60.64
N ALA A 50 39.15 47.52 59.52
CA ALA A 50 40.33 48.36 59.38
C ALA A 50 39.98 49.85 59.49
N LYS A 51 38.89 50.29 58.86
CA LYS A 51 38.42 51.68 58.95
C LYS A 51 38.01 52.06 60.37
N LEU A 52 37.33 51.16 61.09
CA LEU A 52 36.92 51.39 62.47
C LEU A 52 38.13 51.51 63.41
N LEU A 53 39.15 50.65 63.22
CA LEU A 53 40.42 50.73 63.93
C LEU A 53 41.14 52.06 63.65
N GLU A 54 41.14 52.51 62.40
CA GLU A 54 41.77 53.78 62.01
C GLU A 54 41.06 54.99 62.65
N GLU A 55 39.72 55.01 62.65
CA GLU A 55 38.93 56.05 63.35
C GLU A 55 39.19 56.05 64.87
N GLU A 56 39.31 54.86 65.51
CA GLU A 56 39.62 54.76 66.93
C GLU A 56 41.06 55.20 67.24
N ARG A 57 42.01 54.87 66.37
CA ARG A 57 43.40 55.30 66.44
C ARG A 57 43.50 56.82 66.38
N GLU A 58 42.81 57.45 65.43
CA GLU A 58 42.77 58.91 65.31
C GLU A 58 42.18 59.58 66.55
N ARG A 59 41.09 59.02 67.09
CA ARG A 59 40.46 59.55 68.30
C ARG A 59 41.39 59.48 69.52
N ARG A 60 42.10 58.37 69.72
CA ARG A 60 43.03 58.23 70.85
C ARG A 60 44.28 59.10 70.66
N LEU A 61 44.81 59.23 69.44
CA LEU A 61 45.90 60.15 69.11
C LEU A 61 45.51 61.62 69.35
N ALA A 62 44.27 62.00 69.01
CA ALA A 62 43.76 63.35 69.25
C ALA A 62 43.65 63.65 70.76
N ALA A 63 43.13 62.70 71.55
CA ALA A 63 43.05 62.83 73.01
C ALA A 63 44.44 62.91 73.67
N MET A 64 45.41 62.15 73.16
CA MET A 64 46.79 62.17 73.63
C MET A 64 47.50 63.51 73.30
N ARG A 65 47.25 64.07 72.12
CA ARG A 65 47.70 65.42 71.75
C ARG A 65 47.08 66.52 72.63
N GLU A 66 45.81 66.40 73.00
CA GLU A 66 45.17 67.32 73.94
C GLU A 66 45.75 67.22 75.36
N ALA A 67 46.19 66.02 75.78
CA ALA A 67 46.85 65.78 77.06
C ALA A 67 48.33 66.22 77.09
N GLY A 68 48.91 66.59 75.95
CA GLY A 68 50.31 67.03 75.83
C GLY A 68 51.34 65.90 75.86
N GLU A 69 50.91 64.66 75.59
CA GLU A 69 51.77 63.47 75.53
C GLU A 69 52.13 63.15 74.07
N GLU A 70 53.36 62.71 73.83
CA GLU A 70 53.84 62.24 72.52
C GLU A 70 54.20 60.75 72.57
N VAL A 71 53.95 60.03 71.47
CA VAL A 71 54.30 58.61 71.39
C VAL A 71 55.82 58.49 71.45
N PRO A 72 56.40 57.72 72.39
CA PRO A 72 57.85 57.58 72.53
C PRO A 72 58.51 57.07 71.24
N GLU A 73 59.65 57.67 70.85
CA GLU A 73 60.40 57.24 69.66
C GLU A 73 60.86 55.78 69.79
N GLY A 74 60.38 54.92 68.87
CA GLY A 74 60.74 53.50 68.78
C GLY A 74 59.67 52.51 69.27
N MET A 75 58.51 52.98 69.74
CA MET A 75 57.38 52.12 70.12
C MET A 75 56.32 52.08 69.01
N ASP A 76 55.73 50.90 68.77
CA ASP A 76 54.62 50.77 67.83
C ASP A 76 53.40 51.55 68.35
N PRO A 77 52.84 52.51 67.58
CA PRO A 77 51.74 53.32 68.06
C PRO A 77 50.47 52.51 68.36
N ASP A 78 50.25 51.36 67.71
CA ASP A 78 49.07 50.54 67.93
C ASP A 78 49.18 49.72 69.24
N GLU A 79 50.41 49.36 69.65
CA GLU A 79 50.71 48.70 70.92
C GLU A 79 50.66 49.70 72.10
N PHE A 80 51.21 50.90 71.92
CA PHE A 80 51.18 51.98 72.93
C PHE A 80 49.76 52.46 73.22
N LEU A 81 48.92 52.59 72.19
CA LEU A 81 47.53 53.01 72.33
C LEU A 81 46.62 51.87 72.81
N GLY A 82 47.14 50.66 73.03
CA GLY A 82 46.37 49.49 73.50
C GLY A 82 45.25 49.09 72.54
N LEU A 83 45.41 49.32 71.24
CA LEU A 83 44.34 49.05 70.26
C LEU A 83 44.07 47.55 70.07
N ALA A 84 45.08 46.70 70.31
CA ALA A 84 44.98 45.24 70.18
C ALA A 84 43.91 44.63 71.11
N ASP A 85 43.74 45.16 72.32
CA ASP A 85 42.78 44.65 73.32
C ASP A 85 41.34 45.13 73.06
N SER A 86 41.17 46.33 72.51
CA SER A 86 39.84 46.93 72.29
C SER A 86 39.03 46.28 71.16
N ILE A 87 39.68 45.57 70.24
CA ILE A 87 39.01 44.93 69.09
C ILE A 87 38.65 43.46 69.38
N MET A 88 39.34 42.80 70.30
CA MET A 88 38.97 41.44 70.71
C MET A 88 37.86 41.38 71.76
N GLN A 89 37.58 42.46 72.49
CA GLN A 89 36.52 42.49 73.52
C GLN A 89 35.12 42.89 73.02
N LYS A 90 34.94 43.17 71.73
CA LYS A 90 33.60 43.19 71.12
C LYS A 90 33.24 41.79 70.60
N GLU A 91 33.44 40.80 71.46
CA GLU A 91 32.85 39.48 71.29
C GLU A 91 31.39 39.54 71.75
N GLU A 92 30.57 38.93 70.90
CA GLU A 92 29.14 38.69 71.02
C GLU A 92 28.23 39.92 70.76
N PRO A 93 27.45 39.93 69.66
CA PRO A 93 26.26 40.75 69.66
C PRO A 93 25.41 40.26 70.83
N GLU A 94 25.19 41.10 71.84
CA GLU A 94 24.06 40.93 72.75
C GLU A 94 22.85 40.65 71.85
N SER A 95 22.31 39.45 71.96
CA SER A 95 21.15 38.98 71.23
C SER A 95 19.96 39.86 71.61
N SER A 96 19.84 40.99 70.92
CA SER A 96 18.66 41.83 71.02
C SER A 96 17.50 41.02 70.46
N ILE A 97 16.49 40.78 71.30
CA ILE A 97 15.26 40.07 70.95
C ILE A 97 14.68 40.54 69.60
N GLU A 98 14.91 41.80 69.23
CA GLU A 98 14.52 42.40 67.94
C GLU A 98 15.22 41.77 66.70
N THR A 99 16.51 41.42 66.77
CA THR A 99 17.21 40.77 65.64
C THR A 99 16.72 39.33 65.44
N GLU A 100 16.38 38.66 66.52
CA GLU A 100 15.85 37.28 66.48
C GLU A 100 14.41 37.26 65.95
N GLN A 101 13.61 38.28 66.29
CA GLN A 101 12.27 38.50 65.72
C GLN A 101 12.31 38.82 64.22
N ILE A 102 13.22 39.70 63.77
CA ILE A 102 13.37 40.01 62.34
C ILE A 102 13.79 38.76 61.54
N LEU A 103 14.70 37.95 62.06
CA LEU A 103 15.09 36.69 61.44
C LEU A 103 13.94 35.68 61.42
N ALA A 104 13.17 35.58 62.50
CA ALA A 104 11.99 34.71 62.56
C ALA A 104 10.91 35.13 61.55
N ASP A 105 10.62 36.43 61.44
CA ASP A 105 9.66 36.97 60.47
C ASP A 105 10.14 36.78 59.02
N ALA A 106 11.43 36.99 58.75
CA ALA A 106 12.03 36.75 57.44
C ALA A 106 11.99 35.27 57.04
N ASN A 107 12.26 34.36 57.99
CA ASN A 107 12.15 32.92 57.77
C ASN A 107 10.70 32.50 57.53
N ALA A 108 9.75 33.01 58.31
CA ALA A 108 8.33 32.74 58.11
C ALA A 108 7.85 33.24 56.73
N GLU A 109 8.32 34.40 56.27
CA GLU A 109 7.99 34.91 54.94
C GLU A 109 8.62 34.08 53.82
N ALA A 110 9.88 33.66 53.98
CA ALA A 110 10.53 32.76 53.04
C ALA A 110 9.79 31.41 52.94
N GLU A 111 9.37 30.84 54.08
CA GLU A 111 8.56 29.62 54.12
C GLU A 111 7.21 29.81 53.42
N ARG A 112 6.54 30.96 53.59
CA ARG A 112 5.31 31.28 52.86
C ARG A 112 5.52 31.34 51.35
N ILE A 113 6.55 32.05 50.89
CA ILE A 113 6.87 32.18 49.46
C ILE A 113 7.19 30.80 48.86
N ILE A 114 7.95 29.97 49.57
CA ILE A 114 8.28 28.61 49.14
C ILE A 114 7.01 27.74 49.08
N ALA A 115 6.14 27.82 50.08
CA ALA A 115 4.87 27.09 50.10
C ALA A 115 3.94 27.52 48.95
N ASP A 116 3.81 28.83 48.69
CA ASP A 116 3.03 29.36 47.58
C ASP A 116 3.62 28.97 46.21
N ALA A 117 4.95 28.99 46.08
CA ALA A 117 5.63 28.55 44.87
C ALA A 117 5.43 27.04 44.61
N HIS A 118 5.48 26.21 45.66
CA HIS A 118 5.16 24.79 45.55
C HIS A 118 3.70 24.55 45.16
N ALA A 119 2.76 25.26 45.77
CA ALA A 119 1.34 25.16 45.42
C ALA A 119 1.08 25.55 43.95
N GLN A 120 1.71 26.62 43.46
CA GLN A 120 1.62 27.02 42.05
C GLN A 120 2.27 26.00 41.12
N ALA A 121 3.42 25.44 41.49
CA ALA A 121 4.07 24.40 40.71
C ALA A 121 3.20 23.15 40.59
N ASP A 122 2.57 22.73 41.68
CA ASP A 122 1.64 21.59 41.70
C ASP A 122 0.40 21.86 40.84
N GLU A 123 -0.17 23.08 40.87
CA GLU A 123 -1.27 23.46 39.99
C GLU A 123 -0.85 23.42 38.51
N ILE A 124 0.33 23.92 38.16
CA ILE A 124 0.85 23.90 36.79
C ILE A 124 1.06 22.46 36.32
N ILE A 125 1.63 21.60 37.16
CA ILE A 125 1.86 20.18 36.84
C ILE A 125 0.52 19.47 36.63
N ASN A 126 -0.45 19.66 37.52
CA ASN A 126 -1.78 19.07 37.39
C ASN A 126 -2.51 19.55 36.13
N ALA A 127 -2.44 20.85 35.83
CA ALA A 127 -3.03 21.41 34.61
C ALA A 127 -2.34 20.86 33.35
N ALA A 128 -1.01 20.73 33.37
CA ALA A 128 -0.25 20.15 32.26
C ALA A 128 -0.60 18.67 32.04
N GLN A 129 -0.77 17.89 33.11
CA GLN A 129 -1.19 16.48 33.03
C GLN A 129 -2.60 16.35 32.44
N LEU A 130 -3.56 17.15 32.93
CA LEU A 130 -4.93 17.15 32.39
C LEU A 130 -4.97 17.54 30.91
N ASN A 131 -4.18 18.54 30.51
CA ASN A 131 -4.07 18.95 29.11
C ASN A 131 -3.41 17.86 28.26
N ALA A 132 -2.36 17.20 28.75
CA ALA A 132 -1.70 16.11 28.05
C ALA A 132 -2.64 14.92 27.83
N ASP A 133 -3.43 14.55 28.84
CA ASP A 133 -4.43 13.49 28.74
C ASP A 133 -5.56 13.87 27.76
N ALA A 134 -6.02 15.13 27.78
CA ALA A 134 -7.01 15.62 26.84
C ALA A 134 -6.48 15.57 25.39
N MET A 135 -5.25 16.05 25.15
CA MET A 135 -4.61 16.00 23.82
C MET A 135 -4.40 14.58 23.34
N LYS A 136 -3.96 13.67 24.23
CA LYS A 136 -3.77 12.25 23.90
C LYS A 136 -5.10 11.59 23.51
N ASN A 137 -6.16 11.86 24.25
CA ASN A 137 -7.48 11.32 23.95
C ASN A 137 -8.04 11.87 22.63
N LEU A 138 -7.86 13.17 22.35
CA LEU A 138 -8.26 13.78 21.10
C LEU A 138 -7.49 13.20 19.91
N ALA A 139 -6.16 13.14 20.00
CA ALA A 139 -5.31 12.56 18.96
C ALA A 139 -5.65 11.09 18.68
N ARG A 140 -5.98 10.32 19.72
CA ARG A 140 -6.44 8.93 19.55
C ARG A 140 -7.77 8.87 18.79
N GLN A 141 -8.75 9.69 19.18
CA GLN A 141 -10.07 9.70 18.53
C GLN A 141 -9.97 10.15 17.07
N ASP A 142 -9.18 11.18 16.79
CA ASP A 142 -8.96 11.67 15.43
C ASP A 142 -8.24 10.61 14.58
N GLY A 143 -7.19 9.99 15.11
CA GLY A 143 -6.47 8.91 14.43
C GLY A 143 -7.33 7.67 14.19
N GLU A 144 -8.17 7.26 15.15
CA GLU A 144 -9.13 6.16 14.97
C GLU A 144 -10.15 6.50 13.87
N LYS A 145 -10.68 7.71 13.87
CA LYS A 145 -11.67 8.16 12.87
C LYS A 145 -11.06 8.26 11.46
N GLU A 146 -9.88 8.85 11.34
CA GLU A 146 -9.17 8.98 10.07
C GLU A 146 -8.78 7.61 9.53
N GLY A 147 -8.15 6.76 10.36
CA GLY A 147 -7.78 5.40 9.98
C GLY A 147 -8.98 4.53 9.60
N TYR A 148 -10.11 4.68 10.29
CA TYR A 148 -11.35 3.99 9.92
C TYR A 148 -11.89 4.45 8.57
N ASN A 149 -11.91 5.76 8.31
CA ASN A 149 -12.40 6.31 7.05
C ASN A 149 -11.49 5.93 5.87
N GLU A 150 -10.17 6.08 6.02
CA GLU A 150 -9.20 5.68 4.99
C GLU A 150 -9.25 4.18 4.73
N GLY A 151 -9.32 3.36 5.78
CA GLY A 151 -9.44 1.91 5.68
C GLY A 151 -10.72 1.51 4.96
N THR A 152 -11.84 2.14 5.29
CA THR A 152 -13.13 1.89 4.62
C THR A 152 -13.09 2.29 3.15
N GLN A 153 -12.50 3.45 2.83
CA GLN A 153 -12.38 3.92 1.44
C GLN A 153 -11.47 3.00 0.62
N ARG A 154 -10.32 2.59 1.17
CA ARG A 154 -9.40 1.67 0.51
C ARG A 154 -10.04 0.30 0.28
N ALA A 155 -10.71 -0.26 1.29
CA ALA A 155 -11.44 -1.52 1.16
C ALA A 155 -12.56 -1.44 0.11
N ALA A 156 -13.27 -0.31 0.02
CA ALA A 156 -14.31 -0.11 -0.99
C ALA A 156 -13.74 -0.08 -2.42
N LEU A 157 -12.59 0.58 -2.62
CA LEU A 157 -11.89 0.61 -3.90
C LEU A 157 -11.38 -0.77 -4.30
N GLU A 158 -10.71 -1.48 -3.38
CA GLU A 158 -10.21 -2.84 -3.63
C GLU A 158 -11.35 -3.80 -3.98
N LEU A 159 -12.49 -3.70 -3.28
CA LEU A 159 -13.66 -4.51 -3.56
C LEU A 159 -14.29 -4.16 -4.92
N GLN A 160 -14.32 -2.88 -5.29
CA GLN A 160 -14.81 -2.43 -6.59
C GLN A 160 -13.92 -2.97 -7.73
N ASP A 161 -12.60 -2.90 -7.57
CA ASP A 161 -11.65 -3.41 -8.55
C ASP A 161 -11.71 -4.94 -8.67
N ALA A 162 -11.80 -5.64 -7.54
CA ALA A 162 -11.99 -7.10 -7.52
C ALA A 162 -13.28 -7.50 -8.23
N LYS A 163 -14.39 -6.77 -7.99
CA LYS A 163 -15.66 -7.01 -8.68
C LYS A 163 -15.54 -6.76 -10.18
N ARG A 164 -14.90 -5.67 -10.59
CA ARG A 164 -14.69 -5.35 -12.00
C ARG A 164 -13.87 -6.42 -12.71
N ASN A 165 -12.82 -6.94 -12.06
CA ASN A 165 -12.01 -8.03 -12.61
C ASN A 165 -12.83 -9.32 -12.76
N MET A 166 -13.64 -9.65 -11.75
CA MET A 166 -14.53 -10.82 -11.79
C MET A 166 -15.58 -10.69 -12.89
N ASP A 167 -16.20 -9.52 -13.05
CA ASP A 167 -17.17 -9.25 -14.11
C ASP A 167 -16.52 -9.38 -15.51
N ALA A 168 -15.28 -8.90 -15.67
CA ALA A 168 -14.52 -9.03 -16.91
C ALA A 168 -14.17 -10.51 -17.21
N GLU A 169 -13.79 -11.28 -16.20
CA GLU A 169 -13.49 -12.72 -16.35
C GLU A 169 -14.76 -13.51 -16.72
N ILE A 170 -15.90 -13.21 -16.10
CA ILE A 170 -17.20 -13.81 -16.45
C ILE A 170 -17.56 -13.49 -17.91
N GLN A 171 -17.38 -12.23 -18.34
CA GLN A 171 -17.63 -11.85 -19.73
C GLN A 171 -16.70 -12.58 -20.70
N GLN A 172 -15.41 -12.70 -20.37
CA GLN A 172 -14.46 -13.44 -21.19
C GLN A 172 -14.86 -14.92 -21.31
N ILE A 173 -15.19 -15.58 -20.20
CA ILE A 173 -15.63 -16.98 -20.20
C ILE A 173 -16.92 -17.14 -21.03
N SER A 174 -17.87 -16.20 -20.91
CA SER A 174 -19.11 -16.24 -21.66
C SER A 174 -18.88 -16.09 -23.17
N ASN A 175 -17.97 -15.19 -23.57
CA ASN A 175 -17.61 -15.01 -24.97
C ASN A 175 -16.89 -16.24 -25.52
N ASP A 176 -15.90 -16.77 -24.78
CA ASP A 176 -15.19 -18.00 -25.15
C ASP A 176 -16.16 -19.19 -25.29
N PHE A 177 -17.17 -19.29 -24.40
CA PHE A 177 -18.19 -20.32 -24.49
C PHE A 177 -19.06 -20.16 -25.73
N MET A 178 -19.49 -18.93 -26.04
CA MET A 178 -20.30 -18.63 -27.21
C MET A 178 -19.53 -18.91 -28.52
N ASP A 179 -18.28 -18.47 -28.59
CA ASP A 179 -17.39 -18.73 -29.72
C ASP A 179 -17.18 -20.24 -29.91
N ARG A 180 -16.90 -20.98 -28.83
CA ARG A 180 -16.80 -22.45 -28.88
C ARG A 180 -18.11 -23.07 -29.33
N GLN A 181 -19.26 -22.59 -28.87
CA GLN A 181 -20.55 -23.14 -29.27
C GLN A 181 -20.80 -22.95 -30.78
N LEU A 182 -20.41 -21.80 -31.33
CA LEU A 182 -20.49 -21.51 -32.77
C LEU A 182 -19.51 -22.37 -33.57
N THR A 183 -18.27 -22.57 -33.09
CA THR A 183 -17.28 -23.38 -33.84
C THR A 183 -17.47 -24.88 -33.66
N MET A 184 -18.09 -25.34 -32.57
CA MET A 184 -18.20 -26.76 -32.24
C MET A 184 -19.00 -27.54 -33.28
N GLU A 185 -20.07 -26.95 -33.84
CA GLU A 185 -20.84 -27.59 -34.91
C GLU A 185 -19.99 -27.82 -36.17
N HIS A 186 -19.21 -26.81 -36.54
CA HIS A 186 -18.25 -26.90 -37.64
C HIS A 186 -17.18 -27.96 -37.38
N ASP A 187 -16.57 -27.95 -36.20
CA ASP A 187 -15.49 -28.86 -35.83
C ASP A 187 -15.96 -30.32 -35.82
N ILE A 188 -17.20 -30.58 -35.37
CA ILE A 188 -17.80 -31.92 -35.43
C ILE A 188 -17.95 -32.38 -36.89
N VAL A 189 -18.48 -31.51 -37.76
CA VAL A 189 -18.69 -31.86 -39.18
C VAL A 189 -17.36 -32.13 -39.88
N GLU A 190 -16.36 -31.28 -39.68
CA GLU A 190 -15.02 -31.46 -40.25
C GLU A 190 -14.33 -32.73 -39.71
N MET A 191 -14.59 -33.14 -38.47
CA MET A 191 -14.11 -34.44 -37.97
C MET A 191 -14.87 -35.65 -38.54
N CYS A 192 -16.18 -35.51 -38.81
CA CYS A 192 -16.98 -36.62 -39.32
C CYS A 192 -16.72 -36.91 -40.80
N ILE A 193 -16.45 -35.89 -41.63
CA ILE A 193 -16.30 -36.05 -43.08
C ILE A 193 -15.22 -37.08 -43.46
N PRO A 194 -13.98 -37.03 -42.93
CA PRO A 194 -12.95 -38.01 -43.26
C PRO A 194 -13.33 -39.44 -42.85
N VAL A 195 -14.09 -39.58 -41.76
CA VAL A 195 -14.59 -40.90 -41.31
C VAL A 195 -15.60 -41.44 -42.30
N PHE A 196 -16.52 -40.60 -42.79
CA PHE A 196 -17.47 -40.98 -43.83
C PHE A 196 -16.76 -41.36 -45.13
N GLU A 197 -15.83 -40.56 -45.62
CA GLU A 197 -15.05 -40.85 -46.82
C GLU A 197 -14.31 -42.20 -46.70
N HIS A 198 -13.69 -42.47 -45.55
CA HIS A 198 -12.95 -43.70 -45.32
C HIS A 198 -13.87 -44.93 -45.29
N VAL A 199 -15.00 -44.85 -44.57
CA VAL A 199 -15.97 -45.95 -44.48
C VAL A 199 -16.62 -46.22 -45.84
N PHE A 200 -17.02 -45.17 -46.57
CA PHE A 200 -17.63 -45.30 -47.88
C PHE A 200 -16.65 -45.91 -48.90
N SER A 201 -15.38 -45.48 -48.89
CA SER A 201 -14.34 -46.05 -49.75
C SER A 201 -14.09 -47.55 -49.49
N ALA A 202 -14.10 -47.95 -48.22
CA ALA A 202 -13.84 -49.34 -47.82
C ALA A 202 -15.01 -50.29 -48.12
N GLU A 203 -16.25 -49.82 -47.98
CA GLU A 203 -17.44 -50.67 -48.01
C GLU A 203 -18.19 -50.66 -49.35
N LEU A 204 -18.10 -49.59 -50.14
CA LEU A 204 -18.89 -49.44 -51.38
C LEU A 204 -18.11 -49.82 -52.64
N SER A 205 -16.77 -49.90 -52.56
CA SER A 205 -15.93 -50.34 -53.67
C SER A 205 -16.25 -51.79 -54.04
N GLY A 206 -16.84 -51.98 -55.22
CA GLY A 206 -17.15 -53.30 -55.80
C GLY A 206 -18.56 -53.84 -55.58
N ARG A 207 -19.48 -53.10 -54.93
CA ARG A 207 -20.89 -53.51 -54.82
C ARG A 207 -21.73 -52.96 -55.97
N LYS A 208 -22.08 -53.84 -56.93
CA LYS A 208 -22.88 -53.48 -58.12
C LYS A 208 -24.27 -52.89 -57.78
N ASP A 209 -24.86 -53.30 -56.66
CA ASP A 209 -26.16 -52.80 -56.20
C ASP A 209 -26.13 -51.29 -55.87
N VAL A 210 -24.97 -50.78 -55.43
CA VAL A 210 -24.78 -49.35 -55.10
C VAL A 210 -24.91 -48.50 -56.36
N ILE A 211 -24.25 -48.91 -57.45
CA ILE A 211 -24.31 -48.22 -58.75
C ILE A 211 -25.75 -48.18 -59.28
N TYR A 212 -26.51 -49.27 -59.15
CA TYR A 212 -27.91 -49.28 -59.54
C TYR A 212 -28.76 -48.31 -58.71
N HIS A 213 -28.52 -48.22 -57.40
CA HIS A 213 -29.26 -47.30 -56.54
C HIS A 213 -28.94 -45.82 -56.83
N LEU A 214 -27.68 -45.51 -57.14
CA LEU A 214 -27.25 -44.18 -57.57
C LEU A 214 -27.88 -43.79 -58.91
N LEU A 215 -27.90 -44.73 -59.87
CA LEU A 215 -28.61 -44.56 -61.14
C LEU A 215 -30.10 -44.27 -60.92
N ASP A 216 -30.76 -45.04 -60.06
CA ASP A 216 -32.18 -44.86 -59.77
C ASP A 216 -32.47 -43.46 -59.21
N HIS A 217 -31.65 -43.02 -58.26
CA HIS A 217 -31.76 -41.69 -57.66
C HIS A 217 -31.50 -40.55 -58.67
N CYS A 218 -30.46 -40.68 -59.50
CA CYS A 218 -30.15 -39.73 -60.56
C CYS A 218 -31.30 -39.61 -61.58
N ILE A 219 -31.83 -40.74 -62.03
CA ILE A 219 -32.90 -40.79 -63.03
C ILE A 219 -34.18 -40.13 -62.54
N MET A 220 -34.46 -40.15 -61.22
CA MET A 220 -35.59 -39.41 -60.65
C MET A 220 -35.44 -37.88 -60.76
N LYS A 221 -34.21 -37.36 -60.84
CA LYS A 221 -33.91 -35.92 -60.90
C LYS A 221 -33.83 -35.37 -62.33
N ILE A 222 -33.68 -36.23 -63.33
CA ILE A 222 -33.48 -35.85 -64.74
C ILE A 222 -34.83 -35.72 -65.46
N GLU A 223 -34.94 -34.74 -66.37
CA GLU A 223 -36.13 -34.55 -67.21
C GLU A 223 -36.31 -35.72 -68.20
N ARG A 224 -37.52 -36.28 -68.22
CA ARG A 224 -37.85 -37.54 -68.91
C ARG A 224 -38.26 -37.31 -70.36
N THR A 225 -37.37 -36.75 -71.17
CA THR A 225 -37.68 -36.42 -72.56
C THR A 225 -36.54 -36.82 -73.49
N GLY A 226 -36.88 -37.40 -74.64
CA GLY A 226 -35.92 -37.67 -75.71
C GLY A 226 -35.16 -38.99 -75.55
N GLN A 227 -33.83 -38.96 -75.69
CA GLN A 227 -32.96 -40.13 -75.49
C GLN A 227 -32.06 -40.02 -74.26
N MET A 228 -31.82 -41.15 -73.61
CA MET A 228 -30.97 -41.31 -72.43
C MET A 228 -29.96 -42.44 -72.66
N GLN A 229 -28.68 -42.13 -72.52
CA GLN A 229 -27.57 -43.08 -72.57
C GLN A 229 -26.90 -43.19 -71.22
N ILE A 230 -26.82 -44.41 -70.68
CA ILE A 230 -26.10 -44.71 -69.45
C ILE A 230 -24.75 -45.31 -69.83
N LYS A 231 -23.66 -44.62 -69.49
CA LYS A 231 -22.28 -45.08 -69.62
C LYS A 231 -21.78 -45.62 -68.29
N VAL A 232 -21.27 -46.85 -68.31
CA VAL A 232 -20.73 -47.56 -67.13
C VAL A 232 -19.50 -48.38 -67.51
N SER A 233 -18.70 -48.79 -66.53
CA SER A 233 -17.57 -49.69 -66.76
C SER A 233 -18.03 -51.04 -67.36
N ASP A 234 -17.11 -51.73 -68.03
CA ASP A 234 -17.34 -53.07 -68.58
C ASP A 234 -17.84 -54.07 -67.52
N ALA A 235 -17.35 -53.96 -66.28
CA ALA A 235 -17.74 -54.85 -65.18
C ALA A 235 -19.20 -54.67 -64.73
N ASN A 236 -19.76 -53.48 -64.91
CA ASN A 236 -21.12 -53.11 -64.49
C ASN A 236 -22.13 -53.10 -65.64
N ALA A 237 -21.67 -53.01 -66.89
CA ALA A 237 -22.53 -52.94 -68.08
C ALA A 237 -23.54 -54.10 -68.18
N GLU A 238 -23.13 -55.34 -67.92
CA GLU A 238 -24.02 -56.51 -67.98
C GLU A 238 -25.10 -56.46 -66.89
N PHE A 239 -24.73 -56.04 -65.67
CA PHE A 239 -25.64 -55.92 -64.55
C PHE A 239 -26.72 -54.85 -64.79
N ILE A 240 -26.32 -53.67 -65.28
CA ILE A 240 -27.25 -52.59 -65.58
C ILE A 240 -28.13 -52.93 -66.80
N LYS A 241 -27.59 -53.62 -67.82
CA LYS A 241 -28.39 -54.12 -68.95
C LYS A 241 -29.47 -55.10 -68.47
N GLY A 242 -29.18 -55.98 -67.51
CA GLY A 242 -30.18 -56.87 -66.89
C GLY A 242 -31.29 -56.13 -66.15
N LYS A 243 -31.05 -54.88 -65.74
CA LYS A 243 -32.02 -53.99 -65.08
C LYS A 243 -32.67 -52.98 -66.01
N LYS A 244 -32.36 -53.01 -67.31
CA LYS A 244 -32.84 -52.04 -68.30
C LYS A 244 -34.37 -51.92 -68.34
N GLU A 245 -35.09 -53.03 -68.27
CA GLU A 245 -36.57 -53.02 -68.27
C GLU A 245 -37.15 -52.30 -67.04
N GLU A 246 -36.53 -52.49 -65.87
CA GLU A 246 -36.94 -51.83 -64.62
C GLU A 246 -36.69 -50.32 -64.69
N ILE A 247 -35.56 -49.91 -65.26
CA ILE A 247 -35.22 -48.50 -65.49
C ILE A 247 -36.18 -47.89 -66.53
N GLN A 248 -36.43 -48.58 -67.64
CA GLN A 248 -37.35 -48.17 -68.70
C GLN A 248 -38.77 -47.92 -68.16
N GLY A 249 -39.24 -48.75 -67.24
CA GLY A 249 -40.52 -48.58 -66.57
C GLY A 249 -40.63 -47.29 -65.74
N LYS A 250 -39.50 -46.78 -65.22
CA LYS A 250 -39.45 -45.55 -64.40
C LYS A 250 -39.35 -44.28 -65.25
N ILE A 251 -38.62 -44.32 -66.36
CA ILE A 251 -38.46 -43.16 -67.27
C ILE A 251 -39.65 -42.99 -68.24
N GLY A 252 -40.41 -44.05 -68.49
CA GLY A 252 -41.53 -44.06 -69.43
C GLY A 252 -41.15 -44.69 -70.77
N ALA A 253 -42.11 -45.36 -71.42
CA ALA A 253 -41.88 -46.09 -72.67
C ALA A 253 -41.53 -45.20 -73.88
N GLU A 254 -41.77 -43.90 -73.77
CA GLU A 254 -41.53 -42.89 -74.80
C GLU A 254 -40.09 -42.34 -74.84
N VAL A 255 -39.30 -42.59 -73.78
CA VAL A 255 -37.89 -42.19 -73.71
C VAL A 255 -37.00 -43.33 -74.19
N GLY A 256 -36.11 -43.08 -75.15
CA GLY A 256 -35.17 -44.11 -75.63
C GLY A 256 -34.04 -44.32 -74.63
N LEU A 257 -33.89 -45.53 -74.07
CA LEU A 257 -32.80 -45.89 -73.16
C LEU A 257 -31.75 -46.77 -73.83
N ASP A 258 -30.48 -46.40 -73.70
CA ASP A 258 -29.36 -47.25 -74.10
C ASP A 258 -28.28 -47.33 -73.01
N VAL A 259 -27.60 -48.48 -72.92
CA VAL A 259 -26.56 -48.75 -71.91
C VAL A 259 -25.27 -49.11 -72.62
N ILE A 260 -24.29 -48.21 -72.53
CA ILE A 260 -23.00 -48.29 -73.21
C ILE A 260 -21.93 -48.65 -72.19
N ALA A 261 -21.08 -49.61 -72.55
CA ALA A 261 -19.89 -49.93 -71.77
C ALA A 261 -18.76 -48.99 -72.21
N ASP A 262 -18.18 -48.26 -71.27
CA ASP A 262 -17.06 -47.35 -71.50
C ASP A 262 -15.83 -47.86 -70.73
N PRO A 263 -14.77 -48.31 -71.42
CA PRO A 263 -13.56 -48.83 -70.78
C PRO A 263 -12.70 -47.74 -70.12
N LEU A 264 -13.01 -46.46 -70.32
CA LEU A 264 -12.36 -45.35 -69.62
C LEU A 264 -12.95 -45.10 -68.23
N LEU A 265 -14.10 -45.70 -67.91
CA LEU A 265 -14.78 -45.54 -66.62
C LEU A 265 -14.39 -46.64 -65.63
N ASN A 266 -14.22 -46.22 -64.38
CA ASN A 266 -13.93 -47.08 -63.24
C ASN A 266 -15.21 -47.79 -62.77
N ASP A 267 -15.10 -48.86 -61.98
CA ASP A 267 -16.27 -49.58 -61.43
C ASP A 267 -17.15 -48.73 -60.49
N SER A 268 -16.62 -47.61 -60.01
CA SER A 268 -17.33 -46.63 -59.18
C SER A 268 -17.96 -45.49 -59.99
N GLN A 269 -17.74 -45.44 -61.31
CA GLN A 269 -18.14 -44.33 -62.16
C GLN A 269 -19.33 -44.68 -63.05
N CYS A 270 -20.25 -43.73 -63.18
CA CYS A 270 -21.43 -43.86 -64.00
C CYS A 270 -21.86 -42.49 -64.52
N ILE A 271 -22.11 -42.39 -65.82
CA ILE A 271 -22.50 -41.14 -66.48
C ILE A 271 -23.80 -41.35 -67.22
N ILE A 272 -24.75 -40.43 -67.06
CA ILE A 272 -26.00 -40.40 -67.80
C ILE A 272 -25.96 -39.24 -68.78
N GLU A 273 -26.04 -39.53 -70.07
CA GLU A 273 -26.14 -38.54 -71.13
C GLU A 273 -27.59 -38.45 -71.61
N THR A 274 -28.13 -37.25 -71.66
CA THR A 274 -29.47 -36.97 -72.18
C THR A 274 -29.44 -35.78 -73.13
N ASP A 275 -30.52 -35.57 -73.87
CA ASP A 275 -30.67 -34.38 -74.73
C ASP A 275 -30.58 -33.05 -73.95
N GLY A 276 -30.83 -33.09 -72.63
CA GLY A 276 -30.71 -31.96 -71.71
C GLY A 276 -29.32 -31.75 -71.10
N GLY A 277 -28.38 -32.68 -71.29
CA GLY A 277 -27.02 -32.58 -70.75
C GLY A 277 -26.42 -33.90 -70.25
N ILE A 278 -25.19 -33.81 -69.75
CA ILE A 278 -24.42 -34.91 -69.17
C ILE A 278 -24.51 -34.80 -67.64
N PHE A 279 -24.93 -35.88 -67.00
CA PHE A 279 -25.05 -36.01 -65.56
C PHE A 279 -24.06 -37.06 -65.05
N ASP A 280 -23.18 -36.66 -64.14
CA ASP A 280 -22.25 -37.57 -63.48
C ASP A 280 -22.92 -38.15 -62.23
N CYS A 281 -23.10 -39.47 -62.22
CA CYS A 281 -23.73 -40.26 -61.16
C CYS A 281 -22.72 -41.23 -60.53
N SER A 282 -21.43 -40.89 -60.62
CA SER A 282 -20.35 -41.62 -59.97
C SER A 282 -20.47 -41.56 -58.45
N ILE A 283 -19.99 -42.59 -57.77
CA ILE A 283 -20.03 -42.68 -56.30
C ILE A 283 -19.34 -41.46 -55.66
N ASP A 284 -18.19 -41.05 -56.21
CA ASP A 284 -17.41 -39.93 -55.70
C ASP A 284 -18.19 -38.60 -55.81
N THR A 285 -18.83 -38.36 -56.95
CA THR A 285 -19.62 -37.15 -57.21
C THR A 285 -20.86 -37.06 -56.32
N GLU A 286 -21.55 -38.18 -56.07
CA GLU A 286 -22.69 -38.20 -55.15
C GLU A 286 -22.26 -38.07 -53.68
N LEU A 287 -21.09 -38.59 -53.30
CA LEU A 287 -20.51 -38.39 -51.97
C LEU A 287 -20.14 -36.91 -51.75
N ASP A 288 -19.52 -36.27 -52.73
CA ASP A 288 -19.19 -34.84 -52.69
C ASP A 288 -20.46 -33.98 -52.57
N ASN A 289 -21.53 -34.34 -53.29
CA ASN A 289 -22.83 -33.68 -53.19
C ASN A 289 -23.42 -33.80 -51.77
N LEU A 290 -23.36 -34.99 -51.17
CA LEU A 290 -23.83 -35.22 -49.81
C LEU A 290 -23.01 -34.44 -48.77
N ILE A 291 -21.68 -34.45 -48.88
CA ILE A 291 -20.78 -33.67 -48.02
C ILE A 291 -21.12 -32.19 -48.12
N ARG A 292 -21.35 -31.68 -49.35
CA ARG A 292 -21.72 -30.29 -49.58
C ARG A 292 -23.08 -29.93 -48.98
N GLU A 293 -24.06 -30.82 -49.02
CA GLU A 293 -25.36 -30.63 -48.36
C GLU A 293 -25.23 -30.60 -46.83
N ILE A 294 -24.47 -31.53 -46.24
CA ILE A 294 -24.20 -31.57 -44.79
C ILE A 294 -23.48 -30.28 -44.35
N LYS A 295 -22.47 -29.85 -45.10
CA LYS A 295 -21.79 -28.57 -44.87
C LYS A 295 -22.77 -27.40 -44.95
N ALA A 296 -23.62 -27.34 -45.98
CA ALA A 296 -24.59 -26.27 -46.14
C ALA A 296 -25.61 -26.18 -45.00
N LEU A 297 -25.93 -27.31 -44.35
CA LEU A 297 -26.76 -27.33 -43.14
C LEU A 297 -25.99 -26.81 -41.92
N ALA A 298 -24.75 -27.25 -41.74
CA ALA A 298 -23.89 -26.83 -40.62
C ALA A 298 -23.53 -25.34 -40.66
N TYR A 299 -23.41 -24.75 -41.85
CA TYR A 299 -23.11 -23.32 -42.01
C TYR A 299 -24.36 -22.41 -42.07
N ARG A 300 -25.57 -22.96 -41.90
CA ARG A 300 -26.84 -22.19 -41.84
C ARG A 300 -27.30 -21.85 -40.43
N GLY A 301 -26.66 -22.44 -39.41
CA GLY A 301 -26.90 -22.18 -37.98
C GLY A 301 -26.31 -20.86 -37.49
#